data_AF-A0A397XY28-F1
#
_entry.id   AF-A0A397XY28-F1
#
_cell.length_a   1.000
_cell.length_b   1.000
_cell.length_c   1.000
_cell.angle_alpha   90.00
_cell.angle_beta   90.00
_cell.angle_gamma   90.00
#
_symmetry.space_group_name_H-M   'P 1'
#
loop_
_entity.id
_entity.type
_entity.pdbx_description
1 polymer ?
#
loop_
_entity_poly.entity_id
_entity_poly.type
_entity_poly.pdbx_seq_one_letter_code
_entity_poly.pdbx_strand_id
1 'polypeptide(L)'
;MATPVKLTCRFYEARYPVVGSIVMAKVERIQDGAAFASLLEYNKIEAVIFFSNEDEVTVGRTSLFRVSKVTTDNLVIVLDRSPPSMQEIWSCERRFLKARHVHNVLFSVSEEQRINLKACFLIQLIEICWAIALVRQLEAYLKLNHCLPVDSYLSVQDLVNKAVDRKLLGADGSILSLTRLSKIIQEGLVENEVCPLTNRLDGGSERYSGSVHKVDKMKVIEEEYHIPDEFVAPEVLKQLKSAPVTCSVLLFPSYEKNLNRDIIYEPTTDEINAYKEDKHKGRNLDVHVMLCTGSGVDRRGKEYFEFQNSTGDVNAVDFGYVKFAQNPNTIIEYVVLKVVLKRNWMTA
;
A
#
# COMPACT_ATOMS: atom_id res chain seq x y z
N MET A 1 34.49 10.56 -2.16
CA MET A 1 33.31 10.01 -2.84
C MET A 1 32.47 9.33 -1.77
N ALA A 2 31.29 9.86 -1.44
CA ALA A 2 30.42 9.24 -0.45
C ALA A 2 29.85 7.94 -1.04
N THR A 3 30.05 6.82 -0.35
CA THR A 3 29.37 5.57 -0.68
C THR A 3 27.86 5.81 -0.67
N PRO A 4 27.12 5.38 -1.71
CA PRO A 4 25.67 5.53 -1.70
C PRO A 4 25.12 4.80 -0.47
N VAL A 5 24.48 5.56 0.42
CA VAL A 5 23.77 5.01 1.58
C VAL A 5 22.69 4.10 1.00
N LYS A 6 22.92 2.78 1.08
CA LYS A 6 21.95 1.79 0.67
C LYS A 6 20.80 1.89 1.66
N LEU A 7 19.71 2.52 1.25
CA LEU A 7 18.51 2.62 2.06
C LEU A 7 18.00 1.19 2.29
N THR A 8 18.15 0.69 3.52
CA THR A 8 17.65 -0.63 3.90
C THR A 8 16.50 -0.46 4.89
N CYS A 9 15.40 -1.17 4.64
CA CYS A 9 14.20 -1.08 5.45
C CYS A 9 13.59 -2.48 5.63
N ARG A 10 13.02 -2.78 6.80
CA ARG A 10 12.27 -4.03 7.04
C ARG A 10 10.99 -4.05 6.21
N PHE A 11 10.55 -5.23 5.82
CA PHE A 11 9.37 -5.46 5.00
C PHE A 11 8.08 -5.30 5.80
N TYR A 12 8.10 -5.66 7.09
CA TYR A 12 6.93 -5.64 7.96
C TYR A 12 6.98 -4.52 9.00
N GLU A 13 5.81 -4.13 9.46
CA GLU A 13 5.65 -3.19 10.58
C GLU A 13 6.29 -3.76 11.84
N ALA A 14 6.00 -5.03 12.16
CA ALA A 14 6.59 -5.77 13.24
C ALA A 14 8.12 -5.73 13.17
N ARG A 15 8.75 -5.28 14.26
CA ARG A 15 10.20 -5.14 14.35
C ARG A 15 10.92 -6.48 14.33
N TYR A 16 10.29 -7.53 14.86
CA TYR A 16 10.82 -8.89 14.94
C TYR A 16 9.77 -9.89 14.43
N PRO A 17 10.20 -11.05 13.90
CA PRO A 17 9.28 -12.11 13.54
C PRO A 17 8.64 -12.75 14.79
N VAL A 18 7.55 -13.47 14.57
CA VAL A 18 6.85 -14.22 15.64
C VAL A 18 7.47 -15.62 15.75
N VAL A 19 7.59 -16.14 16.98
CA VAL A 19 7.99 -17.54 17.20
C VAL A 19 7.05 -18.49 16.45
N GLY A 20 7.62 -19.49 15.78
CA GLY A 20 6.92 -20.45 14.93
C GLY A 20 6.75 -20.02 13.47
N SER A 21 6.94 -18.74 13.13
CA SER A 21 6.84 -18.26 11.75
C SER A 21 8.02 -18.74 10.88
N ILE A 22 7.78 -18.91 9.58
CA ILE A 22 8.85 -19.17 8.60
C ILE A 22 9.31 -17.84 8.03
N VAL A 23 10.63 -17.63 7.95
CA VAL A 23 11.26 -16.41 7.43
C VAL A 23 12.33 -16.74 6.39
N MET A 24 12.56 -15.81 5.46
CA MET A 24 13.64 -15.89 4.48
C MET A 24 14.92 -15.29 5.07
N ALA A 25 15.97 -16.11 5.20
CA ALA A 25 17.25 -15.68 5.76
C ALA A 25 18.41 -16.05 4.84
N LYS A 26 19.43 -15.18 4.79
CA LYS A 26 20.68 -15.43 4.09
C LYS A 26 21.81 -15.63 5.08
N VAL A 27 22.53 -16.74 4.98
CA VAL A 27 23.70 -16.99 5.83
C VAL A 27 24.83 -16.05 5.40
N GLU A 28 25.34 -15.24 6.33
CA GLU A 28 26.40 -14.27 6.05
C GLU A 28 27.77 -14.77 6.54
N ARG A 29 27.83 -15.42 7.70
CA ARG A 29 29.08 -15.97 8.25
C ARG A 29 28.83 -17.17 9.16
N ILE A 30 29.88 -17.96 9.36
CA ILE A 30 29.93 -19.07 10.32
C ILE A 30 31.08 -18.77 11.28
N GLN A 31 30.83 -18.90 12.58
CA GLN A 31 31.82 -18.68 13.62
C GLN A 31 31.46 -19.49 14.88
N ASP A 32 32.46 -20.14 15.48
CA ASP A 32 32.37 -20.81 16.79
C ASP A 32 31.19 -21.80 16.92
N GLY A 33 30.94 -22.61 15.88
CA GLY A 33 29.86 -23.62 15.87
C GLY A 33 28.44 -23.04 15.69
N ALA A 34 28.33 -21.78 15.29
CA ALA A 34 27.07 -21.13 14.96
C ALA A 34 27.14 -20.38 13.62
N ALA A 35 26.02 -20.30 12.92
CA ALA A 35 25.90 -19.53 11.70
C ALA A 35 25.06 -18.27 11.96
N PHE A 36 25.55 -17.15 11.46
CA PHE A 36 24.89 -15.85 11.55
C PHE A 36 24.25 -15.54 10.21
N ALA A 37 22.93 -15.38 10.22
CA ALA A 37 22.12 -15.13 9.06
C ALA A 37 21.42 -13.78 9.15
N SER A 38 21.31 -13.09 8.03
CA SER A 38 20.52 -11.87 7.89
C SER A 38 19.08 -12.21 7.54
N LEU A 39 18.13 -11.75 8.35
CA LEU A 39 16.70 -11.83 8.02
C LEU A 39 16.35 -10.82 6.94
N LEU A 40 16.17 -11.29 5.71
CA LEU A 40 15.97 -10.43 4.53
C LEU A 40 14.70 -9.57 4.66
N GLU A 41 13.70 -10.09 5.36
CA GLU A 41 12.41 -9.45 5.56
C GLU A 41 12.41 -8.45 6.72
N TYR A 42 13.41 -8.49 7.59
CA TYR A 42 13.46 -7.69 8.81
C TYR A 42 14.69 -6.78 8.83
N ASN A 43 14.93 -6.07 7.72
CA ASN A 43 16.05 -5.13 7.60
C ASN A 43 17.42 -5.76 7.86
N LYS A 44 17.59 -7.05 7.53
CA LYS A 44 18.82 -7.79 7.80
C LYS A 44 19.22 -7.83 9.28
N ILE A 45 18.23 -7.82 10.19
CA ILE A 45 18.47 -8.17 11.58
C ILE A 45 19.18 -9.54 11.61
N GLU A 46 20.22 -9.62 12.42
CA GLU A 46 21.01 -10.83 12.57
C GLU A 46 20.25 -11.88 13.39
N ALA A 47 20.31 -13.12 12.92
CA ALA A 47 19.76 -14.28 13.58
C ALA A 47 20.80 -15.40 13.62
N VAL A 48 20.69 -16.28 14.62
CA VAL A 48 21.64 -17.36 14.87
C VAL A 48 21.01 -18.69 14.51
N ILE A 49 21.76 -19.52 13.79
CA ILE A 49 21.43 -20.91 13.48
C ILE A 49 22.50 -21.78 14.15
N PHE A 50 22.07 -22.67 15.03
CA PHE A 50 22.96 -23.69 15.60
C PHE A 50 22.98 -24.92 14.69
N PHE A 51 24.15 -25.55 14.56
CA PHE A 51 24.35 -26.75 13.76
C PHE A 51 25.36 -27.68 14.44
N SER A 52 25.28 -28.98 14.13
CA SER A 52 26.22 -29.97 14.68
C SER A 52 27.39 -30.25 13.75
N ASN A 53 27.21 -30.08 12.43
CA ASN A 53 28.26 -30.25 11.41
C ASN A 53 28.29 -29.05 10.46
N GLU A 54 29.49 -28.59 10.06
CA GLU A 54 29.65 -27.41 9.20
C GLU A 54 29.06 -27.58 7.80
N ASP A 55 29.06 -28.80 7.25
CA ASP A 55 28.50 -29.11 5.93
C ASP A 55 26.99 -28.85 5.83
N GLU A 56 26.32 -28.69 6.98
CA GLU A 56 24.91 -28.38 7.02
C GLU A 56 24.67 -26.92 6.58
N VAL A 57 25.53 -25.95 6.91
CA VAL A 57 25.28 -24.54 6.60
C VAL A 57 26.20 -24.03 5.51
N THR A 58 25.63 -23.48 4.44
CA THR A 58 26.41 -22.86 3.35
C THR A 58 26.34 -21.33 3.44
N VAL A 59 27.48 -20.68 3.60
CA VAL A 59 27.59 -19.21 3.55
C VAL A 59 27.12 -18.69 2.18
N GLY A 60 26.41 -17.57 2.17
CA GLY A 60 25.88 -16.92 0.96
C GLY A 60 24.55 -17.50 0.48
N ARG A 61 24.14 -18.67 0.97
CA ARG A 61 22.85 -19.29 0.60
C ARG A 61 21.69 -18.59 1.30
N THR A 62 20.64 -18.32 0.53
CA THR A 62 19.33 -17.87 1.04
C THR A 62 18.41 -19.07 1.17
N SER A 63 17.83 -19.25 2.35
CA SER A 63 16.96 -20.40 2.68
C SER A 63 15.83 -19.97 3.63
N LEU A 64 14.85 -20.86 3.77
CA LEU A 64 13.70 -20.71 4.65
C LEU A 64 13.99 -21.34 6.01
N PHE A 65 13.69 -20.64 7.09
CA PHE A 65 13.90 -21.13 8.45
C PHE A 65 12.71 -20.82 9.34
N ARG A 66 12.46 -21.68 10.32
CA ARG A 66 11.46 -21.41 11.35
C ARG A 66 12.07 -20.59 12.48
N VAL A 67 11.35 -19.60 12.99
CA VAL A 67 11.78 -18.84 14.16
C VAL A 67 11.51 -19.65 15.42
N SER A 68 12.56 -20.06 16.12
CA SER A 68 12.46 -20.85 17.36
C SER A 68 12.32 -19.96 18.60
N LYS A 69 13.11 -18.89 18.66
CA LYS A 69 13.14 -17.98 19.81
C LYS A 69 13.40 -16.55 19.38
N VAL A 70 12.74 -15.61 20.03
CA VAL A 70 12.97 -14.17 19.87
C VAL A 70 13.10 -13.57 21.26
N THR A 71 14.25 -12.97 21.56
CA THR A 71 14.50 -12.27 22.83
C THR A 71 14.67 -10.79 22.54
N THR A 72 13.71 -9.98 22.96
CA THR A 72 13.66 -8.54 22.66
C THR A 72 14.70 -7.72 23.43
N ASP A 73 15.10 -8.18 24.61
CA ASP A 73 15.97 -7.44 25.52
C ASP A 73 17.43 -7.45 25.06
N ASN A 74 17.87 -8.58 24.49
CA ASN A 74 19.25 -8.80 24.02
C ASN A 74 19.36 -8.95 22.50
N LEU A 75 18.27 -8.73 21.75
CA LEU A 75 18.20 -8.82 20.29
C LEU A 75 18.63 -10.18 19.72
N VAL A 76 18.32 -11.28 20.40
CA VAL A 76 18.68 -12.62 19.93
C VAL A 76 17.50 -13.29 19.25
N ILE A 77 17.67 -13.59 17.96
CA ILE A 77 16.74 -14.42 17.19
C ILE A 77 17.42 -15.76 16.89
N VAL A 78 16.76 -16.86 17.25
CA VAL A 78 17.25 -18.22 16.96
C VAL A 78 16.36 -18.85 15.90
N LEU A 79 17.01 -19.39 14.88
CA LEU A 79 16.36 -20.07 13.76
C LEU A 79 16.52 -21.58 13.91
N ASP A 80 15.41 -22.28 13.74
CA ASP A 80 15.36 -23.73 13.62
C ASP A 80 15.48 -24.14 12.15
N ARG A 81 16.21 -25.24 11.96
CA ARG A 81 16.60 -25.81 10.68
C ARG A 81 15.67 -26.95 10.25
N SER A 82 14.68 -27.31 11.07
CA SER A 82 13.67 -28.29 10.67
C SER A 82 13.04 -27.87 9.33
N PRO A 83 13.01 -28.77 8.33
CA PRO A 83 12.50 -28.42 7.01
C PRO A 83 11.03 -28.01 7.13
N PRO A 84 10.64 -26.81 6.65
CA PRO A 84 9.25 -26.41 6.67
C PRO A 84 8.44 -27.32 5.74
N SER A 85 7.14 -27.47 6.03
CA SER A 85 6.25 -28.20 5.14
C SER A 85 6.10 -27.48 3.79
N MET A 86 5.71 -28.21 2.74
CA MET A 86 5.49 -27.61 1.40
C MET A 86 4.53 -26.42 1.43
N GLN A 87 3.48 -26.47 2.28
CA GLN A 87 2.53 -25.36 2.45
C GLN A 87 3.20 -24.12 3.06
N GLU A 88 4.06 -24.32 4.05
CA GLU A 88 4.78 -23.23 4.72
C GLU A 88 5.88 -22.64 3.83
N ILE A 89 6.55 -23.46 3.03
CA ILE A 89 7.49 -23.03 2.00
C ILE A 89 6.79 -22.08 1.03
N TRP A 90 5.69 -22.53 0.42
CA TRP A 90 4.93 -21.71 -0.52
C TRP A 90 4.41 -20.43 0.13
N SER A 91 3.87 -20.52 1.35
CA SER A 91 3.38 -19.35 2.09
C SER A 91 4.49 -18.32 2.33
N CYS A 92 5.67 -18.76 2.76
CA CYS A 92 6.79 -17.86 3.02
C CYS A 92 7.41 -17.28 1.75
N GLU A 93 7.61 -18.09 0.69
CA GLU A 93 8.14 -17.59 -0.58
C GLU A 93 7.19 -16.55 -1.20
N ARG A 94 5.88 -16.83 -1.16
CA ARG A 94 4.84 -15.91 -1.59
C ARG A 94 4.90 -14.60 -0.80
N ARG A 95 4.95 -14.69 0.53
CA ARG A 95 5.04 -13.54 1.46
C ARG A 95 6.33 -12.73 1.27
N PHE A 96 7.45 -13.40 0.99
CA PHE A 96 8.75 -12.79 0.73
C PHE A 96 8.78 -12.04 -0.60
N LEU A 97 8.33 -12.66 -1.68
CA LEU A 97 8.28 -12.06 -3.02
C LEU A 97 7.37 -10.83 -3.05
N LYS A 98 6.20 -10.92 -2.40
CA LYS A 98 5.26 -9.82 -2.18
C LYS A 98 5.95 -8.59 -1.58
N ALA A 99 6.59 -8.79 -0.44
CA ALA A 99 7.19 -7.69 0.28
C ALA A 99 8.46 -7.15 -0.40
N ARG A 100 9.22 -8.01 -1.08
CA ARG A 100 10.37 -7.61 -1.89
C ARG A 100 9.94 -6.80 -3.11
N HIS A 101 8.83 -7.12 -3.76
CA HIS A 101 8.33 -6.35 -4.89
C HIS A 101 7.86 -4.97 -4.47
N VAL A 102 7.05 -4.87 -3.41
CA VAL A 102 6.68 -3.59 -2.80
C VAL A 102 7.92 -2.78 -2.43
N HIS A 103 8.88 -3.40 -1.74
CA HIS A 103 10.18 -2.77 -1.46
C HIS A 103 10.84 -2.25 -2.74
N ASN A 104 10.92 -3.04 -3.81
CA ASN A 104 11.55 -2.65 -5.07
C ASN A 104 10.80 -1.56 -5.83
N VAL A 105 9.48 -1.49 -5.77
CA VAL A 105 8.68 -0.41 -6.40
C VAL A 105 8.87 0.90 -5.64
N LEU A 106 8.80 0.84 -4.31
CA LEU A 106 9.08 1.99 -3.45
C LEU A 106 10.54 2.45 -3.57
N PHE A 107 11.46 1.52 -3.86
CA PHE A 107 12.86 1.83 -4.12
C PHE A 107 13.16 2.26 -5.56
N SER A 108 12.41 1.80 -6.57
CA SER A 108 12.57 2.29 -7.94
C SER A 108 12.07 3.73 -8.10
N VAL A 109 10.96 4.08 -7.44
CA VAL A 109 10.48 5.48 -7.37
C VAL A 109 11.41 6.35 -6.51
N SER A 110 12.17 5.74 -5.60
CA SER A 110 13.07 6.45 -4.69
C SER A 110 14.56 6.42 -5.04
N GLU A 111 15.02 5.65 -6.01
CA GLU A 111 16.38 5.80 -6.52
C GLU A 111 16.53 7.12 -7.29
N GLU A 112 15.43 7.66 -7.84
CA GLU A 112 15.42 8.99 -8.46
C GLU A 112 15.19 10.13 -7.44
N GLN A 113 14.60 9.87 -6.25
CA GLN A 113 14.20 10.91 -5.27
C GLN A 113 14.48 10.65 -3.76
N ARG A 114 15.22 9.60 -3.36
CA ARG A 114 15.63 9.26 -1.98
C ARG A 114 14.52 9.19 -0.90
N ILE A 115 13.32 8.68 -1.21
CA ILE A 115 12.18 8.58 -0.26
C ILE A 115 11.69 7.13 -0.07
N ASN A 116 11.73 6.62 1.16
CA ASN A 116 11.35 5.24 1.49
C ASN A 116 9.87 5.15 1.93
N LEU A 117 8.99 4.81 0.99
CA LEU A 117 7.54 4.79 1.21
C LEU A 117 7.05 3.46 1.80
N LYS A 118 7.34 3.12 3.06
CA LYS A 118 6.58 2.00 3.66
C LYS A 118 5.07 2.34 3.68
N ALA A 119 4.22 1.45 3.18
CA ALA A 119 2.79 1.46 3.49
C ALA A 119 2.33 0.02 3.78
N CYS A 120 1.87 -0.17 5.02
CA CYS A 120 1.38 -1.42 5.57
C CYS A 120 0.07 -1.85 4.88
N PHE A 121 -0.10 -3.14 4.61
CA PHE A 121 -1.36 -3.71 4.12
C PHE A 121 -2.44 -3.51 5.19
N LEU A 122 -3.39 -2.62 4.94
CA LEU A 122 -4.62 -2.52 5.73
C LEU A 122 -5.64 -3.49 5.13
N ILE A 123 -6.19 -4.38 5.96
CA ILE A 123 -7.27 -5.27 5.57
C ILE A 123 -8.59 -4.53 5.78
N GLN A 124 -9.32 -4.31 4.70
CA GLN A 124 -10.68 -3.79 4.74
C GLN A 124 -11.61 -4.83 5.35
N LEU A 125 -12.20 -4.51 6.51
CA LEU A 125 -13.30 -5.30 7.10
C LEU A 125 -14.68 -4.63 6.91
N ILE A 126 -14.72 -3.38 6.43
CA ILE A 126 -15.91 -2.51 6.23
C ILE A 126 -15.68 -1.60 5.01
N GLU A 127 -16.67 -0.95 4.39
CA GLU A 127 -16.54 -0.07 3.21
C GLU A 127 -15.75 1.25 3.42
N ILE A 128 -14.53 1.17 3.94
CA ILE A 128 -13.62 2.30 4.18
C ILE A 128 -12.51 2.42 3.12
N CYS A 129 -12.69 1.81 1.94
CA CYS A 129 -11.72 1.85 0.84
C CYS A 129 -11.31 3.29 0.46
N TRP A 130 -12.28 4.21 0.50
CA TRP A 130 -12.09 5.65 0.31
C TRP A 130 -11.11 6.25 1.32
N ALA A 131 -11.18 5.83 2.58
CA ALA A 131 -10.33 6.35 3.64
C ALA A 131 -8.91 5.82 3.48
N ILE A 132 -8.77 4.51 3.21
CA ILE A 132 -7.46 3.88 2.99
C ILE A 132 -6.75 4.55 1.81
N ALA A 133 -7.40 4.62 0.64
CA ALA A 133 -6.78 5.18 -0.55
C ALA A 133 -6.36 6.64 -0.34
N LEU A 134 -7.27 7.47 0.21
CA LEU A 134 -7.01 8.90 0.39
C LEU A 134 -5.90 9.18 1.42
N VAL A 135 -5.89 8.47 2.54
CA VAL A 135 -4.84 8.61 3.56
C VAL A 135 -3.49 8.17 3.01
N ARG A 136 -3.43 7.11 2.20
CA ARG A 136 -2.18 6.64 1.60
C ARG A 136 -1.65 7.59 0.53
N GLN A 137 -2.52 8.19 -0.29
CA GLN A 137 -2.11 9.29 -1.17
C GLN A 137 -1.56 10.47 -0.37
N LEU A 138 -2.28 10.90 0.68
CA LEU A 138 -1.86 12.02 1.53
C LEU A 138 -0.51 11.75 2.21
N GLU A 139 -0.33 10.54 2.76
CA GLU A 139 0.91 10.11 3.39
C GLU A 139 2.09 10.15 2.41
N ALA A 140 1.93 9.54 1.22
CA ALA A 140 2.95 9.56 0.19
C ALA A 140 3.28 11.00 -0.22
N TYR A 141 2.26 11.83 -0.46
CA TYR A 141 2.41 13.23 -0.84
C TYR A 141 3.16 14.04 0.23
N LEU A 142 2.85 13.88 1.51
CA LEU A 142 3.54 14.58 2.60
C LEU A 142 4.98 14.10 2.78
N LYS A 143 5.25 12.80 2.64
CA LYS A 143 6.61 12.24 2.67
C LYS A 143 7.46 12.80 1.53
N LEU A 144 6.90 12.87 0.31
CA LEU A 144 7.53 13.45 -0.87
C LEU A 144 7.86 14.94 -0.71
N ASN A 145 7.06 15.67 0.09
CA ASN A 145 7.28 17.09 0.38
C ASN A 145 8.00 17.32 1.72
N HIS A 146 8.61 16.30 2.32
CA HIS A 146 9.32 16.37 3.61
C HIS A 146 8.48 16.93 4.78
N CYS A 147 7.16 16.79 4.71
CA CYS A 147 6.19 17.25 5.70
C CYS A 147 5.71 16.13 6.66
N LEU A 148 6.18 14.90 6.43
CA LEU A 148 5.95 13.74 7.27
C LEU A 148 7.22 12.87 7.27
N PRO A 149 7.71 12.41 8.43
CA PRO A 149 8.83 11.47 8.49
C PRO A 149 8.54 10.21 7.68
N VAL A 150 9.61 9.65 7.11
CA VAL A 150 9.57 8.48 6.23
C VAL A 150 8.97 7.25 6.92
N ASP A 151 9.25 7.12 8.22
CA ASP A 151 8.84 6.04 9.10
C ASP A 151 7.54 6.32 9.88
N SER A 152 6.95 7.51 9.74
CA SER A 152 5.62 7.85 10.27
C SER A 152 4.52 7.39 9.32
N TYR A 153 3.33 7.13 9.88
CA TYR A 153 2.14 6.71 9.13
C TYR A 153 0.95 7.53 9.56
N LEU A 154 0.08 7.91 8.63
CA LEU A 154 -1.16 8.60 8.98
C LEU A 154 -2.24 7.62 9.39
N SER A 155 -3.09 8.06 10.33
CA SER A 155 -4.22 7.30 10.81
C SER A 155 -5.36 7.29 9.79
N VAL A 156 -5.73 6.10 9.34
CA VAL A 156 -6.98 5.88 8.58
C VAL A 156 -8.20 6.06 9.48
N GLN A 157 -8.11 5.62 10.74
CA GLN A 157 -9.22 5.69 11.68
C GLN A 157 -9.58 7.14 12.06
N ASP A 158 -8.61 8.04 12.16
CA ASP A 158 -8.88 9.46 12.42
C ASP A 158 -9.70 10.09 11.29
N LEU A 159 -9.40 9.74 10.02
CA LEU A 159 -10.23 10.16 8.89
C LEU A 159 -11.65 9.61 8.98
N VAL A 160 -11.80 8.32 9.33
CA VAL A 160 -13.11 7.68 9.53
C VAL A 160 -13.89 8.37 10.64
N ASN A 161 -13.29 8.57 11.82
CA ASN A 161 -13.92 9.22 12.98
C ASN A 161 -14.36 10.65 12.66
N LYS A 162 -13.52 11.43 11.98
CA LYS A 162 -13.88 12.79 11.53
C LYS A 162 -15.01 12.80 10.50
N ALA A 163 -15.11 11.77 9.67
CA ALA A 163 -16.22 11.61 8.73
C ALA A 163 -17.52 11.21 9.46
N VAL A 164 -17.45 10.35 10.49
CA VAL A 164 -18.56 10.00 11.37
C VAL A 164 -19.11 11.24 12.08
N ASP A 165 -18.26 12.04 12.72
CA ASP A 165 -18.66 13.25 13.44
C ASP A 165 -19.38 14.27 12.54
N ARG A 166 -19.01 14.30 11.26
CA ARG A 166 -19.59 15.17 10.24
C ARG A 166 -20.80 14.57 9.54
N LYS A 167 -21.22 13.35 9.94
CA LYS A 167 -22.35 12.62 9.34
C LYS A 167 -22.19 12.47 7.83
N LEU A 168 -20.97 12.16 7.38
CA LEU A 168 -20.66 11.99 5.96
C LEU A 168 -20.84 10.56 5.48
N LEU A 169 -20.95 9.59 6.41
CA LEU A 169 -20.98 8.17 6.10
C LEU A 169 -22.40 7.63 5.97
N GLY A 170 -22.58 6.70 5.03
CA GLY A 170 -23.76 5.83 4.94
C GLY A 170 -23.80 4.80 6.07
N ALA A 171 -24.89 4.03 6.13
CA ALA A 171 -25.08 2.99 7.15
C ALA A 171 -24.06 1.84 7.05
N ASP A 172 -23.50 1.65 5.85
CA ASP A 172 -22.45 0.69 5.47
C ASP A 172 -21.01 1.24 5.64
N GLY A 173 -20.86 2.53 5.97
CA GLY A 173 -19.57 3.21 6.05
C GLY A 173 -19.10 3.85 4.74
N SER A 174 -19.88 3.73 3.66
CA SER A 174 -19.61 4.38 2.37
C SER A 174 -19.69 5.90 2.47
N ILE A 175 -19.11 6.61 1.50
CA ILE A 175 -19.24 8.05 1.37
C ILE A 175 -19.84 8.42 0.02
N LEU A 176 -20.69 9.45 0.01
CA LEU A 176 -21.37 9.91 -1.20
C LEU A 176 -20.44 10.57 -2.24
N SER A 177 -19.34 11.20 -1.81
CA SER A 177 -18.36 11.85 -2.70
C SER A 177 -17.07 12.17 -1.93
N LEU A 178 -15.92 11.97 -2.59
CA LEU A 178 -14.60 12.32 -2.05
C LEU A 178 -14.45 13.84 -1.79
N THR A 179 -15.19 14.69 -2.52
CA THR A 179 -15.14 16.14 -2.37
C THR A 179 -15.52 16.58 -0.95
N ARG A 180 -16.40 15.83 -0.28
CA ARG A 180 -16.82 16.09 1.11
C ARG A 180 -15.70 15.96 2.14
N LEU A 181 -14.64 15.22 1.81
CA LEU A 181 -13.49 15.00 2.69
C LEU A 181 -12.46 16.13 2.62
N SER A 182 -12.55 17.02 1.62
CA SER A 182 -11.56 18.09 1.40
C SER A 182 -11.29 18.91 2.68
N LYS A 183 -12.35 19.28 3.41
CA LYS A 183 -12.22 20.03 4.66
C LYS A 183 -11.53 19.23 5.78
N ILE A 184 -11.78 17.92 5.88
CA ILE A 184 -11.11 17.06 6.87
C ILE A 184 -9.62 16.97 6.56
N ILE A 185 -9.27 16.74 5.28
CA ILE A 185 -7.89 16.64 4.82
C ILE A 185 -7.12 17.96 5.01
N GLN A 186 -7.80 19.11 4.87
CA GLN A 186 -7.24 20.44 5.15
C GLN A 186 -7.04 20.72 6.64
N GLU A 187 -7.90 20.18 7.51
CA GLU A 187 -7.69 20.23 8.96
C GLU A 187 -6.54 19.32 9.40
N GLY A 188 -6.33 18.24 8.65
CA GLY A 188 -5.23 17.31 8.80
C GLY A 188 -5.59 16.07 9.59
N LEU A 189 -4.68 15.11 9.57
CA LEU A 189 -4.80 13.82 10.25
C LEU A 189 -3.66 13.62 11.25
N VAL A 190 -3.93 12.87 12.30
CA VAL A 190 -2.90 12.42 13.24
C VAL A 190 -2.16 11.19 12.73
N GLU A 191 -1.02 10.90 13.35
CA GLU A 191 -0.27 9.68 13.10
C GLU A 191 -1.04 8.43 13.61
N ASN A 192 -0.81 7.29 12.95
CA ASN A 192 -1.47 6.02 13.25
C ASN A 192 -1.23 5.54 14.69
N GLU A 193 -0.09 5.86 15.29
CA GLU A 193 0.20 5.53 16.70
C GLU A 193 -0.76 6.25 17.69
N VAL A 194 -1.26 7.41 17.29
CA VAL A 194 -2.20 8.22 18.11
C VAL A 194 -3.63 7.71 17.96
N CYS A 195 -4.01 7.28 16.76
CA CYS A 195 -5.33 6.71 16.49
C CYS A 195 -5.19 5.45 15.61
N PRO A 196 -4.97 4.27 16.20
CA PRO A 196 -4.83 3.03 15.43
C PRO A 196 -6.12 2.62 14.71
N LEU A 197 -6.00 1.87 13.61
CA LEU A 197 -7.15 1.32 12.91
C LEU A 197 -7.94 0.33 13.78
N THR A 198 -9.21 0.63 14.04
CA THR A 198 -10.13 -0.24 14.80
C THR A 198 -11.26 -0.80 13.95
N ASN A 199 -11.46 -0.28 12.74
CA ASN A 199 -12.61 -0.57 11.87
C ASN A 199 -13.95 -0.26 12.53
N ARG A 200 -13.99 0.67 13.50
CA ARG A 200 -15.22 1.09 14.15
C ARG A 200 -15.81 2.29 13.41
N LEU A 201 -17.14 2.28 13.23
CA LEU A 201 -17.91 3.40 12.67
C LEU A 201 -18.73 4.15 13.74
N ASP A 202 -18.67 3.71 14.99
CA ASP A 202 -19.37 4.28 16.14
C ASP A 202 -18.46 5.13 17.05
N GLY A 203 -17.17 5.21 16.72
CA GLY A 203 -16.20 6.07 17.41
C GLY A 203 -16.22 7.49 16.86
N GLY A 204 -16.51 8.48 17.70
CA GLY A 204 -16.32 9.89 17.37
C GLY A 204 -14.85 10.29 17.40
N SER A 205 -14.50 11.47 16.86
CA SER A 205 -13.13 11.98 17.02
C SER A 205 -12.89 12.33 18.49
N GLU A 206 -11.87 11.71 19.07
CA GLU A 206 -11.35 12.15 20.37
C GLU A 206 -10.44 13.36 20.14
N ARG A 207 -10.25 14.18 21.19
CA ARG A 207 -9.17 15.16 21.17
C ARG A 207 -7.84 14.43 21.29
N TYR A 208 -7.32 14.00 20.14
CA TYR A 208 -6.01 13.41 20.05
C TYR A 208 -4.94 14.42 20.46
N SER A 209 -4.04 14.00 21.34
CA SER A 209 -2.80 14.74 21.61
C SER A 209 -1.72 14.18 20.69
N GLY A 210 -1.25 14.98 19.73
CA GLY A 210 -0.25 14.54 18.74
C GLY A 210 -0.05 15.54 17.62
N SER A 211 0.96 15.28 16.78
CA SER A 211 1.20 16.04 15.55
C SER A 211 0.05 15.83 14.56
N VAL A 212 -0.37 16.92 13.90
CA VAL A 212 -1.40 16.89 12.86
C VAL A 212 -0.75 17.28 11.53
N HIS A 213 -0.92 16.43 10.53
CA HIS A 213 -0.35 16.61 9.20
C HIS A 213 -1.46 16.91 8.19
N LYS A 214 -1.28 17.98 7.41
CA LYS A 214 -2.30 18.52 6.53
C LYS A 214 -1.72 19.01 5.21
N VAL A 215 -2.61 19.18 4.24
CA VAL A 215 -2.34 19.87 2.97
C VAL A 215 -3.20 21.12 2.86
N ASP A 216 -2.77 22.11 2.07
CA ASP A 216 -3.54 23.34 1.92
C ASP A 216 -4.78 23.16 1.05
N LYS A 217 -4.68 22.30 0.03
CA LYS A 217 -5.78 22.05 -0.89
C LYS A 217 -5.86 20.61 -1.34
N MET A 218 -7.07 20.07 -1.29
CA MET A 218 -7.49 18.87 -1.99
C MET A 218 -8.53 19.27 -3.04
N LYS A 219 -8.32 18.86 -4.29
CA LYS A 219 -9.29 18.99 -5.38
C LYS A 219 -9.61 17.59 -5.89
N VAL A 220 -10.90 17.26 -5.95
CA VAL A 220 -11.36 16.08 -6.68
C VAL A 220 -11.66 16.51 -8.11
N ILE A 221 -11.14 15.77 -9.07
CA ILE A 221 -11.48 15.92 -10.48
C ILE A 221 -12.50 14.84 -10.78
N GLU A 222 -13.74 15.28 -10.98
CA GLU A 222 -14.89 14.42 -11.26
C GLU A 222 -15.21 14.52 -12.76
N GLU A 223 -15.63 13.41 -13.35
CA GLU A 223 -16.16 13.36 -14.71
C GLU A 223 -17.61 13.84 -14.73
N GLU A 224 -17.86 15.15 -14.57
CA GLU A 224 -19.18 15.70 -14.90
C GLU A 224 -19.34 15.77 -16.42
N TYR A 225 -19.84 14.67 -16.99
CA TYR A 225 -20.36 14.52 -18.36
C TYR A 225 -19.43 14.98 -19.50
N HIS A 226 -18.86 14.00 -20.24
CA HIS A 226 -18.14 14.14 -21.53
C HIS A 226 -16.66 14.52 -21.47
N ILE A 227 -15.85 13.77 -20.73
CA ILE A 227 -14.42 13.68 -21.05
C ILE A 227 -14.26 12.43 -21.92
N PRO A 228 -13.76 12.50 -23.17
CA PRO A 228 -13.50 11.30 -23.95
C PRO A 228 -12.56 10.36 -23.16
N ASP A 229 -12.85 9.06 -23.15
CA ASP A 229 -12.13 8.00 -22.39
C ASP A 229 -10.59 8.13 -22.46
N GLU A 230 -10.10 8.72 -23.55
CA GLU A 230 -8.71 9.04 -23.87
C GLU A 230 -8.04 10.08 -22.95
N PHE A 231 -8.78 10.90 -22.20
CA PHE A 231 -8.22 12.06 -21.47
C PHE A 231 -8.02 11.85 -19.96
N VAL A 232 -8.74 10.92 -19.32
CA VAL A 232 -8.54 10.62 -17.89
C VAL A 232 -7.22 9.89 -17.68
N ALA A 233 -6.86 8.97 -18.58
CA ALA A 233 -5.63 8.21 -18.46
C ALA A 233 -4.36 9.09 -18.50
N PRO A 234 -4.19 10.03 -19.46
CA PRO A 234 -3.04 10.94 -19.49
C PRO A 234 -2.86 11.80 -18.25
N GLU A 235 -3.93 12.35 -17.66
CA GLU A 235 -3.81 13.19 -16.48
C GLU A 235 -3.50 12.37 -15.22
N VAL A 236 -4.10 11.18 -15.05
CA VAL A 236 -3.73 10.25 -13.97
C VAL A 236 -2.27 9.82 -14.11
N LEU A 237 -1.81 9.45 -15.31
CA LEU A 237 -0.41 9.13 -15.60
C LEU A 237 0.52 10.30 -15.24
N LYS A 238 0.11 11.54 -15.51
CA LYS A 238 0.89 12.73 -15.15
C LYS A 238 0.99 12.92 -13.63
N GLN A 239 -0.08 12.67 -12.89
CA GLN A 239 -0.04 12.71 -11.42
C GLN A 239 0.84 11.57 -10.86
N LEU A 240 0.75 10.36 -11.44
CA LEU A 240 1.52 9.18 -11.03
C LEU A 240 3.04 9.37 -11.15
N LYS A 241 3.50 10.24 -12.07
CA LYS A 241 4.93 10.62 -12.13
C LYS A 241 5.44 11.28 -10.84
N SER A 242 4.55 11.85 -10.04
CA SER A 242 4.88 12.58 -8.82
C SER A 242 4.55 11.80 -7.56
N ALA A 243 3.37 11.18 -7.50
CA ALA A 243 2.90 10.43 -6.34
C ALA A 243 1.79 9.44 -6.74
N PRO A 244 1.54 8.38 -5.93
CA PRO A 244 0.33 7.59 -6.04
C PRO A 244 -0.94 8.45 -5.98
N VAL A 245 -2.01 8.00 -6.62
CA VAL A 245 -3.24 8.79 -6.83
C VAL A 245 -4.45 8.00 -6.36
N THR A 246 -5.29 8.59 -5.51
CA THR A 246 -6.61 8.03 -5.19
C THR A 246 -7.52 8.24 -6.38
N CYS A 247 -8.09 7.14 -6.89
CA CYS A 247 -9.07 7.16 -7.95
C CYS A 247 -10.29 6.34 -7.55
N SER A 248 -11.44 6.70 -8.08
CA SER A 248 -12.63 5.85 -8.00
C SER A 248 -12.89 5.22 -9.36
N VAL A 249 -13.13 3.92 -9.31
CA VAL A 249 -13.16 3.04 -10.47
C VAL A 249 -14.52 2.36 -10.52
N LEU A 250 -15.15 2.38 -11.70
CA LEU A 250 -16.36 1.62 -11.93
C LEU A 250 -16.06 0.13 -11.92
N LEU A 251 -16.81 -0.62 -11.11
CA LEU A 251 -16.77 -2.07 -11.09
C LEU A 251 -17.89 -2.63 -11.95
N PHE A 252 -17.51 -3.39 -12.97
CA PHE A 252 -18.45 -4.09 -13.84
C PHE A 252 -18.72 -5.51 -13.34
N PRO A 253 -19.92 -6.08 -13.58
CA PRO A 253 -20.28 -7.43 -13.13
C PRO A 253 -19.28 -8.53 -13.54
N SER A 254 -18.62 -8.38 -14.69
CA SER A 254 -17.58 -9.29 -15.16
C SER A 254 -16.36 -9.35 -14.23
N TYR A 255 -16.13 -8.35 -13.38
CA TYR A 255 -14.96 -8.30 -12.49
C TYR A 255 -15.12 -9.23 -11.31
N GLU A 256 -16.34 -9.36 -10.77
CA GLU A 256 -16.64 -10.26 -9.66
C GLU A 256 -16.27 -11.71 -9.97
N LYS A 257 -16.58 -12.16 -11.20
CA LYS A 257 -16.26 -13.50 -11.68
C LYS A 257 -14.76 -13.75 -11.85
N ASN A 258 -13.95 -12.69 -11.80
CA ASN A 258 -12.51 -12.71 -12.03
C ASN A 258 -11.70 -12.16 -10.85
N LEU A 259 -12.31 -11.96 -9.66
CA LEU A 259 -11.72 -11.32 -8.47
C LEU A 259 -10.36 -11.87 -7.98
N ASN A 260 -9.88 -13.00 -8.52
CA ASN A 260 -8.65 -13.68 -8.12
C ASN A 260 -7.71 -14.05 -9.29
N ARG A 261 -7.93 -13.52 -10.49
CA ARG A 261 -7.10 -13.82 -11.66
C ARG A 261 -6.12 -12.69 -11.96
N ASP A 262 -4.86 -13.03 -12.21
CA ASP A 262 -3.85 -12.11 -12.76
C ASP A 262 -4.17 -11.77 -14.22
N ILE A 263 -5.12 -10.86 -14.38
CA ILE A 263 -5.59 -10.32 -15.65
C ILE A 263 -5.65 -8.80 -15.56
N ILE A 264 -5.74 -8.17 -16.74
CA ILE A 264 -6.14 -6.77 -16.85
C ILE A 264 -7.68 -6.75 -16.89
N TYR A 265 -8.29 -6.17 -15.87
CA TYR A 265 -9.73 -5.94 -15.79
C TYR A 265 -10.14 -4.94 -16.88
N GLU A 266 -11.06 -5.38 -17.73
CA GLU A 266 -11.60 -4.64 -18.85
C GLU A 266 -13.09 -4.98 -18.95
N PRO A 267 -13.98 -3.98 -19.05
CA PRO A 267 -15.41 -4.26 -19.24
C PRO A 267 -15.64 -4.92 -20.60
N THR A 268 -16.61 -5.82 -20.65
CA THR A 268 -17.03 -6.45 -21.90
C THR A 268 -17.73 -5.44 -22.81
N THR A 269 -17.74 -5.69 -24.12
CA THR A 269 -18.44 -4.84 -25.08
C THR A 269 -19.92 -4.67 -24.73
N ASP A 270 -20.57 -5.74 -24.27
CA ASP A 270 -21.99 -5.72 -23.87
C ASP A 270 -22.20 -4.84 -22.62
N GLU A 271 -21.30 -4.89 -21.66
CA GLU A 271 -21.32 -4.05 -20.46
C GLU A 271 -21.14 -2.57 -20.80
N ILE A 272 -20.21 -2.24 -21.71
CA ILE A 272 -19.99 -0.86 -22.19
C ILE A 272 -21.23 -0.36 -22.94
N ASN A 273 -21.82 -1.19 -23.80
CA ASN A 273 -23.02 -0.81 -24.56
C ASN A 273 -24.21 -0.58 -23.63
N ALA A 274 -24.43 -1.49 -22.68
CA ALA A 274 -25.48 -1.34 -21.67
C ALA A 274 -25.28 -0.08 -20.81
N TYR A 275 -24.04 0.23 -20.44
CA TYR A 275 -23.70 1.46 -19.72
C TYR A 275 -23.98 2.72 -20.54
N LYS A 276 -23.69 2.72 -21.86
CA LYS A 276 -23.91 3.85 -22.77
C LYS A 276 -25.38 4.08 -23.13
N GLU A 277 -26.15 3.01 -23.30
CA GLU A 277 -27.57 3.09 -23.69
C GLU A 277 -28.46 3.60 -22.54
N ASP A 278 -28.07 3.33 -21.30
CA ASP A 278 -28.89 3.62 -20.15
C ASP A 278 -28.47 4.93 -19.47
N LYS A 279 -29.06 6.05 -19.93
CA LYS A 279 -28.85 7.40 -19.37
C LYS A 279 -29.12 7.51 -17.85
N HIS A 280 -29.72 6.49 -17.21
CA HIS A 280 -30.05 6.48 -15.80
C HIS A 280 -29.57 5.25 -15.00
N LYS A 281 -29.11 4.14 -15.61
CA LYS A 281 -28.53 2.98 -14.88
C LYS A 281 -27.03 3.04 -14.62
N GLY A 282 -26.29 4.00 -15.19
CA GLY A 282 -24.91 4.27 -14.74
C GLY A 282 -24.79 4.58 -13.23
N ARG A 283 -25.93 4.90 -12.57
CA ARG A 283 -26.06 5.05 -11.11
C ARG A 283 -26.08 3.74 -10.31
N ASN A 284 -26.16 2.57 -10.95
CA ASN A 284 -26.26 1.27 -10.28
C ASN A 284 -24.99 0.41 -10.42
N LEU A 285 -23.92 0.92 -11.05
CA LEU A 285 -22.62 0.24 -10.99
C LEU A 285 -21.95 0.57 -9.67
N ASP A 286 -21.36 -0.44 -9.05
CA ASP A 286 -20.58 -0.25 -7.84
C ASP A 286 -19.32 0.56 -8.17
N VAL A 287 -19.01 1.50 -7.28
CA VAL A 287 -17.82 2.33 -7.38
C VAL A 287 -16.87 1.94 -6.26
N HIS A 288 -15.63 1.66 -6.61
CA HIS A 288 -14.60 1.33 -5.63
C HIS A 288 -13.45 2.35 -5.67
N VAL A 289 -13.11 2.87 -4.50
CA VAL A 289 -12.03 3.86 -4.35
C VAL A 289 -10.73 3.13 -4.04
N MET A 290 -9.75 3.25 -4.92
CA MET A 290 -8.46 2.57 -4.83
C MET A 290 -7.29 3.55 -4.96
N LEU A 291 -6.11 3.12 -4.52
CA LEU A 291 -4.87 3.86 -4.73
C LEU A 291 -4.19 3.36 -6.01
N CYS A 292 -4.16 4.18 -7.05
CA CYS A 292 -3.34 3.94 -8.23
C CYS A 292 -1.87 4.17 -7.88
N THR A 293 -1.04 3.14 -8.02
CA THR A 293 0.38 3.17 -7.63
C THR A 293 1.32 3.17 -8.83
N GLY A 294 0.82 2.85 -10.02
CA GLY A 294 1.63 2.79 -11.22
C GLY A 294 0.84 2.49 -12.47
N SER A 295 1.59 2.32 -13.56
CA SER A 295 1.08 1.98 -14.88
C SER A 295 2.10 1.09 -15.60
N GLY A 296 1.62 0.22 -16.48
CA GLY A 296 2.50 -0.65 -17.25
C GLY A 296 1.89 -1.09 -18.56
N VAL A 297 2.65 -1.93 -19.27
CA VAL A 297 2.25 -2.56 -20.52
C VAL A 297 2.52 -4.06 -20.39
N ASP A 298 1.52 -4.90 -20.68
CA ASP A 298 1.72 -6.34 -20.64
C ASP A 298 2.53 -6.84 -21.86
N ARG A 299 2.86 -8.14 -21.87
CA ARG A 299 3.58 -8.79 -22.98
C ARG A 299 2.85 -8.75 -24.33
N ARG A 300 1.56 -8.42 -24.34
CA ARG A 300 0.70 -8.33 -25.53
C ARG A 300 0.50 -6.88 -25.98
N GLY A 301 1.14 -5.91 -25.31
CA GLY A 301 1.00 -4.49 -25.62
C GLY A 301 -0.22 -3.82 -24.98
N LYS A 302 -0.94 -4.48 -24.07
CA LYS A 302 -2.10 -3.91 -23.38
C LYS A 302 -1.61 -3.02 -22.23
N GLU A 303 -1.94 -1.74 -22.32
CA GLU A 303 -1.67 -0.75 -21.28
C GLU A 303 -2.64 -0.91 -20.10
N TYR A 304 -2.10 -0.82 -18.89
CA TYR A 304 -2.88 -0.93 -17.65
C TYR A 304 -2.44 0.08 -16.59
N PHE A 305 -3.37 0.42 -15.70
CA PHE A 305 -3.13 1.03 -14.40
C PHE A 305 -3.01 -0.06 -13.34
N GLU A 306 -2.09 0.11 -12.41
CA GLU A 306 -1.93 -0.76 -11.25
C GLU A 306 -2.53 -0.10 -10.02
N PHE A 307 -3.46 -0.79 -9.38
CA PHE A 307 -4.17 -0.32 -8.20
C PHE A 307 -3.90 -1.21 -7.00
N GLN A 308 -3.62 -0.60 -5.86
CA GLN A 308 -3.62 -1.30 -4.58
C GLN A 308 -5.07 -1.58 -4.17
N ASN A 309 -5.41 -2.86 -4.08
CA ASN A 309 -6.70 -3.33 -3.59
C ASN A 309 -6.73 -3.25 -2.06
N SER A 310 -7.85 -2.78 -1.49
CA SER A 310 -8.04 -2.68 -0.05
C SER A 310 -8.68 -3.91 0.59
N THR A 311 -9.16 -4.89 -0.17
CA THR A 311 -9.84 -6.11 0.36
C THR A 311 -9.00 -6.93 1.34
N GLY A 312 -7.68 -6.71 1.39
CA GLY A 312 -6.80 -7.43 2.31
C GLY A 312 -6.67 -8.92 2.02
N ASP A 313 -7.32 -9.43 0.98
CA ASP A 313 -7.12 -10.78 0.49
C ASP A 313 -5.77 -10.85 -0.22
N VAL A 314 -4.75 -11.17 0.57
CA VAL A 314 -3.39 -11.38 0.09
C VAL A 314 -3.28 -12.57 -0.88
N ASN A 315 -4.33 -13.39 -0.98
CA ASN A 315 -4.42 -14.50 -1.91
C ASN A 315 -5.02 -14.09 -3.27
N ALA A 316 -5.65 -12.91 -3.38
CA ALA A 316 -6.24 -12.42 -4.60
C ALA A 316 -5.18 -11.89 -5.59
N VAL A 317 -5.31 -12.33 -6.84
CA VAL A 317 -4.68 -11.77 -8.05
C VAL A 317 -3.14 -11.64 -7.96
N ASP A 318 -2.64 -10.44 -7.70
CA ASP A 318 -1.22 -10.05 -7.69
C ASP A 318 -0.87 -9.46 -6.32
N PHE A 319 -1.04 -10.27 -5.27
CA PHE A 319 -0.67 -9.93 -3.90
C PHE A 319 -1.41 -8.72 -3.28
N GLY A 320 -2.65 -8.50 -3.69
CA GLY A 320 -3.44 -7.33 -3.27
C GLY A 320 -3.31 -6.14 -4.22
N TYR A 321 -2.78 -6.35 -5.42
CA TYR A 321 -2.87 -5.40 -6.53
C TYR A 321 -3.74 -5.97 -7.65
N VAL A 322 -4.39 -5.05 -8.36
CA VAL A 322 -5.27 -5.35 -9.50
C VAL A 322 -4.91 -4.41 -10.65
N LYS A 323 -5.03 -4.91 -11.88
CA LYS A 323 -4.65 -4.19 -13.10
C LYS A 323 -5.91 -3.80 -13.85
N PHE A 324 -6.16 -2.52 -14.07
CA PHE A 324 -7.28 -2.05 -14.87
C PHE A 324 -6.78 -1.53 -16.21
N ALA A 325 -7.51 -1.80 -17.30
CA ALA A 325 -7.11 -1.31 -18.62
C ALA A 325 -7.05 0.23 -18.64
N GLN A 326 -6.04 0.79 -19.32
CA GLN A 326 -6.04 2.23 -19.62
C GLN A 326 -7.03 2.58 -20.74
N ASN A 327 -7.35 1.60 -21.59
CA ASN A 327 -8.35 1.71 -22.65
C ASN A 327 -9.11 0.38 -22.80
N PRO A 328 -10.45 0.35 -22.63
CA PRO A 328 -11.27 1.46 -22.15
C PRO A 328 -10.94 1.79 -20.68
N ASN A 329 -10.94 3.07 -20.34
CA ASN A 329 -10.68 3.54 -18.99
C ASN A 329 -11.96 3.46 -18.14
N THR A 330 -11.83 3.06 -16.87
CA THR A 330 -12.95 2.94 -15.93
C THR A 330 -12.83 3.87 -14.70
N ILE A 331 -11.82 4.75 -14.69
CA ILE A 331 -11.65 5.79 -13.66
C ILE A 331 -12.64 6.92 -13.92
N ILE A 332 -13.47 7.24 -12.93
CA ILE A 332 -14.50 8.31 -13.01
C ILE A 332 -14.19 9.54 -12.15
N GLU A 333 -13.34 9.40 -11.14
CA GLU A 333 -12.81 10.52 -10.36
C GLU A 333 -11.39 10.22 -9.89
N TYR A 334 -10.59 11.28 -9.72
CA TYR A 334 -9.26 11.19 -9.08
C TYR A 334 -8.94 12.43 -8.23
N VAL A 335 -8.09 12.24 -7.23
CA VAL A 335 -7.74 13.27 -6.25
C VAL A 335 -6.41 13.94 -6.58
N VAL A 336 -6.39 15.27 -6.52
CA VAL A 336 -5.18 16.10 -6.63
C VAL A 336 -4.94 16.85 -5.32
N LEU A 337 -3.75 16.66 -4.74
CA LEU A 337 -3.30 17.36 -3.53
C LEU A 337 -2.32 18.48 -3.88
N LYS A 338 -2.37 19.58 -3.13
CA LYS A 338 -1.41 20.70 -3.21
C LYS A 338 -0.98 21.18 -1.83
N VAL A 339 0.33 21.34 -1.66
CA VAL A 339 0.95 22.08 -0.55
C VAL A 339 1.52 23.39 -1.10
N VAL A 340 1.21 24.51 -0.47
CA VAL A 340 1.95 25.76 -0.64
C VAL A 340 3.22 25.60 0.19
N LEU A 341 4.34 25.39 -0.50
CA LEU A 341 5.66 25.52 0.12
C LEU A 341 5.67 26.81 0.93
N LYS A 342 5.86 26.74 2.25
CA LYS A 342 6.21 27.92 3.03
C LYS A 342 7.42 28.51 2.33
N ARG A 343 7.27 29.68 1.69
CA ARG A 343 8.39 30.47 1.21
C ARG A 343 9.33 30.58 2.40
N ASN A 344 10.49 29.94 2.31
CA ASN A 344 11.59 30.21 3.22
C ASN A 344 11.78 31.73 3.18
N TRP A 345 11.48 32.41 4.29
CA TRP A 345 12.08 33.70 4.56
C TRP A 345 13.56 33.41 4.76
N MET A 346 14.30 33.33 3.65
CA MET A 346 15.73 33.56 3.69
C MET A 346 15.88 35.01 4.13
N THR A 347 16.30 35.14 5.38
CA THR A 347 16.82 36.34 6.03
C THR A 347 17.61 37.19 5.04
N ALA A 348 17.17 38.44 4.88
CA ALA A 348 18.00 39.53 4.39
C ALA A 348 19.12 39.85 5.39
#